data_AF-A0A0V8RYZ9-F1
#
_entry.id   AF-A0A0V8RYZ9-F1
#
_cell.length_a   1.000
_cell.length_b   1.000
_cell.length_c   1.000
_cell.angle_alpha   90.00
_cell.angle_beta   90.00
_cell.angle_gamma   90.00
#
_symmetry.space_group_name_H-M   'P 1'
#
loop_
_entity.id
_entity.type
_entity.pdbx_description
1 polymer ?
#
loop_
_entity_poly.entity_id
_entity_poly.type
_entity_poly.pdbx_seq_one_letter_code
_entity_poly.pdbx_strand_id
1 'polypeptide(L)'
;MSNRPARVRAIVVAVLVLAFVIPWTYAHIAYAWPWKEKSTGEACTGNYYLTPYDKQRSMKLGTIPDGRAVYISISGEVSKGRQLGSFGLSARTDKEHYEFLGGAVDLHRGDSTTIEGVGTFTLKEAHSDIVWFTPNPGKATFCFDPDPAFTVRSYP
;
A
#
# COMPACT_ATOMS: atom_id res chain seq x y z
N MET A 1 21.34 -20.82 58.50
CA MET A 1 20.66 -21.59 57.43
C MET A 1 21.11 -21.05 56.07
N SER A 2 21.63 -21.92 55.18
CA SER A 2 22.11 -21.51 53.86
C SER A 2 20.92 -21.17 52.96
N ASN A 3 20.72 -19.91 52.62
CA ASN A 3 19.67 -19.45 51.67
C ASN A 3 20.03 -19.69 50.20
N ARG A 4 21.18 -20.32 49.92
CA ARG A 4 21.65 -20.59 48.56
C ARG A 4 20.69 -21.45 47.71
N PRO A 5 20.09 -22.56 48.19
CA PRO A 5 19.19 -23.37 47.36
C PRO A 5 17.86 -22.65 47.09
N ALA A 6 17.34 -21.87 48.06
CA ALA A 6 16.12 -21.10 47.89
C ALA A 6 16.30 -19.98 46.85
N ARG A 7 17.45 -19.27 46.89
CA ARG A 7 17.78 -18.21 45.94
C ARG A 7 17.94 -18.74 44.51
N VAL A 8 18.61 -19.89 44.34
CA VAL A 8 18.77 -20.53 43.03
C VAL A 8 17.42 -20.95 42.46
N ARG A 9 16.56 -21.59 43.27
CA ARG A 9 15.19 -21.96 42.84
C ARG A 9 14.36 -20.75 42.44
N ALA A 10 14.44 -19.65 43.20
CA ALA A 10 13.73 -18.42 42.87
C ALA A 10 14.18 -17.83 41.53
N ILE A 11 15.49 -17.81 41.26
CA ILE A 11 16.04 -17.32 39.98
C ILE A 11 15.60 -18.22 38.81
N VAL A 12 15.67 -19.54 38.97
CA VAL A 12 15.24 -20.49 37.93
C VAL A 12 13.75 -20.33 37.62
N VAL A 13 12.91 -20.21 38.65
CA VAL A 13 11.46 -19.98 38.48
C VAL A 13 11.22 -18.63 37.78
N ALA A 14 11.94 -17.56 38.17
CA ALA A 14 11.81 -16.27 37.51
C ALA A 14 12.19 -16.31 36.02
N VAL A 15 13.26 -17.03 35.67
CA VAL A 15 13.67 -17.21 34.26
C VAL A 15 12.63 -18.00 33.48
N LEU A 16 12.08 -19.08 34.05
CA LEU A 16 11.04 -19.87 33.39
C LEU A 16 9.75 -19.06 33.18
N VAL A 17 9.36 -18.25 34.15
CA VAL A 17 8.20 -17.35 34.03
C VAL A 17 8.45 -16.32 32.93
N LEU A 18 9.62 -15.68 32.87
CA LEU A 18 9.96 -14.74 31.80
C LEU A 18 9.96 -15.42 30.42
N ALA A 19 10.55 -16.62 30.33
CA ALA A 19 10.59 -17.40 29.10
C ALA A 19 9.22 -17.88 28.63
N PHE A 20 8.21 -17.91 29.51
CA PHE A 20 6.83 -18.22 29.14
C PHE A 20 6.03 -16.95 28.83
N VAL A 21 6.12 -15.93 29.69
CA VAL A 21 5.34 -14.69 29.57
C VAL A 21 5.75 -13.88 28.34
N ILE A 22 7.05 -13.80 28.00
CA ILE A 22 7.51 -13.02 26.85
C ILE A 22 6.99 -13.61 25.52
N PRO A 23 7.14 -14.93 25.23
CA PRO A 23 6.55 -15.51 24.02
C PRO A 23 5.01 -15.49 24.04
N TRP A 24 4.38 -15.71 25.20
CA TRP A 24 2.92 -15.66 25.34
C TRP A 24 2.37 -14.28 25.01
N THR A 25 2.95 -13.22 25.58
CA THR A 25 2.56 -11.84 25.27
C THR A 25 2.82 -11.48 23.82
N TYR A 26 3.97 -11.88 23.25
CA TYR A 26 4.23 -11.70 21.84
C TYR A 26 3.21 -12.43 20.96
N ALA A 27 2.84 -13.67 21.30
CA ALA A 27 1.84 -14.46 20.59
C ALA A 27 0.43 -13.86 20.69
N HIS A 28 0.04 -13.28 21.83
CA HIS A 28 -1.26 -12.65 22.01
C HIS A 28 -1.37 -11.28 21.35
N ILE A 29 -0.34 -10.44 21.46
CA ILE A 29 -0.23 -9.22 20.66
C ILE A 29 -0.24 -9.61 19.18
N ALA A 30 0.38 -10.75 18.86
CA ALA A 30 0.44 -11.20 17.50
C ALA A 30 -0.92 -11.65 16.94
N TYR A 31 -1.60 -12.45 17.73
CA TYR A 31 -2.86 -13.06 17.33
C TYR A 31 -4.03 -12.07 17.38
N ALA A 32 -4.02 -11.11 18.31
CA ALA A 32 -5.12 -10.16 18.52
C ALA A 32 -5.12 -8.99 17.53
N TRP A 33 -4.07 -8.84 16.72
CA TRP A 33 -3.90 -7.66 15.88
C TRP A 33 -4.12 -8.05 14.41
N PRO A 34 -5.11 -7.46 13.73
CA PRO A 34 -5.44 -7.80 12.35
C PRO A 34 -4.46 -7.11 11.39
N TRP A 35 -3.17 -7.43 11.48
CA TRP A 35 -2.14 -6.82 10.64
C TRP A 35 -2.07 -7.41 9.23
N LYS A 36 -2.66 -8.60 8.99
CA LYS A 36 -2.79 -9.13 7.65
C LYS A 36 -4.18 -8.78 7.16
N GLU A 37 -4.27 -7.86 6.22
CA GLU A 37 -5.41 -7.84 5.31
C GLU A 37 -5.51 -9.23 4.67
N LYS A 38 -6.62 -9.93 4.92
CA LYS A 38 -6.90 -11.21 4.26
C LYS A 38 -7.02 -10.94 2.77
N SER A 39 -6.04 -11.40 1.99
CA SER A 39 -6.05 -11.37 0.53
C SER A 39 -6.99 -12.45 -0.02
N THR A 40 -8.26 -12.38 0.31
CA THR A 40 -9.28 -13.32 -0.18
C THR A 40 -10.22 -12.59 -1.12
N GLY A 41 -9.85 -12.52 -2.40
CA GLY A 41 -10.67 -11.92 -3.45
C GLY A 41 -9.86 -11.23 -4.53
N GLU A 42 -10.33 -11.34 -5.77
CA GLU A 42 -9.97 -10.42 -6.85
C GLU A 42 -10.57 -9.05 -6.47
N ALA A 43 -9.72 -8.14 -6.01
CA ALA A 43 -10.15 -6.88 -5.41
C ALA A 43 -10.68 -5.86 -6.43
N CYS A 44 -10.69 -6.20 -7.72
CA CYS A 44 -11.05 -5.25 -8.76
C CYS A 44 -11.57 -5.89 -10.04
N THR A 45 -12.41 -5.15 -10.76
CA THR A 45 -13.01 -5.49 -12.06
C THR A 45 -12.57 -4.51 -13.16
N GLY A 46 -11.37 -3.93 -13.03
CA GLY A 46 -10.89 -2.87 -13.93
C GLY A 46 -10.37 -3.38 -15.27
N ASN A 47 -10.45 -2.53 -16.30
CA ASN A 47 -10.04 -2.86 -17.67
C ASN A 47 -8.51 -2.76 -17.88
N TYR A 48 -7.84 -1.90 -17.10
CA TYR A 48 -6.40 -1.67 -17.22
C TYR A 48 -5.70 -1.87 -15.86
N TYR A 49 -4.55 -2.54 -15.89
CA TYR A 49 -3.67 -2.64 -14.72
C TYR A 49 -2.56 -1.59 -14.83
N LEU A 50 -2.47 -0.72 -13.83
CA LEU A 50 -1.44 0.31 -13.74
C LEU A 50 -0.42 -0.09 -12.69
N THR A 51 0.75 -0.53 -13.14
CA THR A 51 1.88 -0.85 -12.28
C THR A 51 3.07 0.02 -12.68
N PRO A 52 3.61 0.84 -11.77
CA PRO A 52 4.81 1.62 -12.07
C PRO A 52 6.00 0.67 -12.21
N TYR A 53 6.66 0.71 -13.36
CA TYR A 53 7.90 -0.03 -13.60
C TYR A 53 9.04 0.46 -12.70
N ASP A 54 9.09 1.77 -12.42
CA ASP A 54 10.07 2.44 -11.58
C ASP A 54 9.40 3.41 -10.58
N LYS A 55 9.99 3.51 -9.38
CA LYS A 55 9.44 4.25 -8.21
C LYS A 55 9.20 5.76 -8.41
N GLN A 56 9.66 6.34 -9.52
CA GLN A 56 9.72 7.80 -9.69
C GLN A 56 9.20 8.34 -11.02
N ARG A 57 8.75 7.50 -11.96
CA ARG A 57 8.36 8.00 -13.28
C ARG A 57 6.85 8.16 -13.38
N SER A 58 6.40 9.41 -13.56
CA SER A 58 5.04 9.67 -14.01
C SER A 58 4.82 9.08 -15.40
N MET A 59 3.67 8.46 -15.61
CA MET A 59 3.36 7.71 -16.82
C MET A 59 2.16 8.34 -17.50
N LYS A 60 2.24 8.55 -18.83
CA LYS A 60 1.11 9.10 -19.58
C LYS A 60 -0.03 8.08 -19.59
N LEU A 61 -1.13 8.40 -18.92
CA LEU A 61 -2.33 7.58 -18.82
C LEU A 61 -3.20 7.71 -20.08
N GLY A 62 -3.32 8.92 -20.60
CA GLY A 62 -4.22 9.20 -21.72
C GLY A 62 -4.40 10.68 -21.97
N THR A 63 -5.55 11.04 -22.52
CA THR A 63 -5.92 12.40 -22.87
C THR A 63 -7.36 12.66 -22.43
N ILE A 64 -7.59 13.78 -21.74
CA ILE A 64 -8.92 14.26 -21.36
C ILE A 64 -9.60 15.00 -22.53
N PRO A 65 -10.94 15.20 -22.49
CA PRO A 65 -11.69 15.78 -23.61
C PRO A 65 -11.19 17.14 -24.10
N ASP A 66 -10.53 17.92 -23.24
CA ASP A 66 -9.92 19.20 -23.59
C ASP A 66 -8.60 19.09 -24.38
N GLY A 67 -8.14 17.86 -24.67
CA GLY A 67 -6.93 17.57 -25.44
C GLY A 67 -5.64 17.49 -24.60
N ARG A 68 -5.70 17.78 -23.30
CA ARG A 68 -4.52 17.73 -22.42
C ARG A 68 -4.14 16.30 -22.06
N ALA A 69 -2.83 16.04 -22.05
CA ALA A 69 -2.29 14.74 -21.68
C ALA A 69 -2.29 14.57 -20.16
N VAL A 70 -2.90 13.50 -19.67
CA VAL A 70 -2.93 13.14 -18.25
C VAL A 70 -1.81 12.18 -17.93
N TYR A 71 -1.08 12.47 -16.86
CA TYR A 71 -0.02 11.67 -16.30
C TYR A 71 -0.44 11.16 -14.93
N ILE A 72 -0.09 9.92 -14.64
CA ILE A 72 -0.28 9.31 -13.33
C ILE A 72 1.07 9.05 -12.67
N SER A 73 1.15 9.38 -11.38
CA SER A 73 2.26 9.06 -10.49
C SER A 73 1.72 8.12 -9.42
N ILE A 74 2.35 6.96 -9.24
CA ILE A 74 1.89 5.92 -8.31
C ILE A 74 2.99 5.65 -7.28
N SER A 75 2.61 5.52 -6.01
CA SER A 75 3.47 5.13 -4.90
C SER A 75 2.81 4.01 -4.11
N GLY A 76 3.53 2.94 -3.81
CA GLY A 76 3.08 1.90 -2.88
C GLY A 76 3.84 1.99 -1.57
N GLU A 77 3.19 1.66 -0.47
CA GLU A 77 3.82 1.50 0.84
C GLU A 77 3.27 0.26 1.54
N VAL A 78 4.12 -0.41 2.32
CA VAL A 78 3.65 -1.40 3.29
C VAL A 78 3.99 -0.90 4.68
N SER A 79 2.97 -0.53 5.45
CA SER A 79 3.12 -0.02 6.81
C SER A 79 2.37 -0.90 7.79
N LYS A 80 3.11 -1.47 8.77
CA LYS A 80 2.54 -2.35 9.81
C LYS A 80 1.72 -3.53 9.25
N GLY A 81 2.16 -4.11 8.13
CA GLY A 81 1.49 -5.23 7.45
C GLY A 81 0.30 -4.86 6.56
N ARG A 82 -0.09 -3.57 6.50
CA ARG A 82 -1.15 -3.09 5.61
C ARG A 82 -0.57 -2.67 4.26
N GLN A 83 -1.22 -3.07 3.18
CA GLN A 83 -0.88 -2.62 1.83
C GLN A 83 -1.53 -1.26 1.61
N LEU A 84 -0.71 -0.23 1.41
CA LEU A 84 -1.15 1.12 1.15
C LEU A 84 -0.72 1.53 -0.26
N GLY A 85 -1.63 2.17 -0.97
CA GLY A 85 -1.39 2.69 -2.31
C GLY A 85 -1.80 4.15 -2.39
N SER A 86 -0.95 4.95 -3.00
CA SER A 86 -1.18 6.35 -3.24
C SER A 86 -0.96 6.65 -4.72
N PHE A 87 -1.74 7.55 -5.28
CA PHE A 87 -1.51 8.03 -6.63
C PHE A 87 -1.94 9.49 -6.79
N GLY A 88 -1.31 10.17 -7.75
CA GLY A 88 -1.66 11.52 -8.17
C GLY A 88 -1.78 11.59 -9.68
N LEU A 89 -2.75 12.37 -10.14
CA LEU A 89 -2.99 12.68 -11.54
C LEU A 89 -2.64 14.13 -11.81
N SER A 90 -1.97 14.36 -12.93
CA SER A 90 -1.72 15.71 -13.42
C SER A 90 -1.96 15.84 -14.91
N ALA A 91 -2.61 16.93 -15.31
CA ALA A 91 -2.73 17.32 -16.71
C ALA A 91 -1.52 18.17 -17.09
N ARG A 92 -0.91 17.85 -18.21
CA ARG A 92 0.12 18.69 -18.80
C ARG A 92 -0.52 19.89 -19.49
N THR A 93 -0.20 21.09 -19.03
CA THR A 93 -0.69 22.35 -19.62
C THR A 93 0.31 22.90 -20.63
N ASP A 94 1.62 22.81 -20.34
CA ASP A 94 2.70 23.17 -21.27
C ASP A 94 3.91 22.23 -21.13
N LYS A 95 5.11 22.63 -21.62
CA LYS A 95 6.28 21.74 -21.56
C LYS A 95 6.77 21.48 -20.13
N GLU A 96 6.56 22.41 -19.20
CA GLU A 96 7.15 22.45 -17.85
C GLU A 96 6.08 22.46 -16.74
N HIS A 97 4.83 22.79 -17.07
CA HIS A 97 3.74 22.98 -16.12
C HIS A 97 2.74 21.82 -16.14
N TYR A 98 2.45 21.34 -14.94
CA TYR A 98 1.52 20.25 -14.67
C TYR A 98 0.49 20.76 -13.66
N GLU A 99 -0.78 20.71 -14.06
CA GLU A 99 -1.91 21.01 -13.18
C GLU A 99 -2.32 19.72 -12.45
N PHE A 100 -2.44 19.78 -11.12
CA PHE A 100 -2.91 18.64 -10.34
C PHE A 100 -4.42 18.46 -10.54
N LEU A 101 -4.82 17.30 -11.06
CA LEU A 101 -6.23 16.98 -11.32
C LEU A 101 -6.90 16.30 -10.12
N GLY A 102 -6.12 15.67 -9.26
CA GLY A 102 -6.63 14.89 -8.15
C GLY A 102 -5.78 13.65 -7.86
N GLY A 103 -6.12 12.94 -6.80
CA GLY A 103 -5.40 11.77 -6.38
C GLY A 103 -5.95 11.22 -5.07
N ALA A 104 -5.35 10.14 -4.60
CA ALA A 104 -5.65 9.57 -3.31
C ALA A 104 -4.37 9.14 -2.62
N VAL A 105 -4.41 9.17 -1.30
CA VAL A 105 -3.31 8.81 -0.41
C VAL A 105 -3.80 7.73 0.53
N ASP A 106 -2.95 6.74 0.81
CA ASP A 106 -3.18 5.68 1.79
C ASP A 106 -4.46 4.86 1.51
N LEU A 107 -4.75 4.60 0.23
CA LEU A 107 -5.81 3.64 -0.14
C LEU A 107 -5.44 2.26 0.37
N HIS A 108 -6.41 1.55 0.92
CA HIS A 108 -6.29 0.14 1.26
C HIS A 108 -6.64 -0.73 0.07
N ARG A 109 -6.24 -2.00 0.13
CA ARG A 109 -6.60 -2.95 -0.91
C ARG A 109 -8.13 -3.04 -1.06
N GLY A 110 -8.62 -2.84 -2.28
CA GLY A 110 -10.04 -2.78 -2.61
C GLY A 110 -10.67 -1.40 -2.46
N ASP A 111 -9.98 -0.44 -1.84
CA ASP A 111 -10.46 0.94 -1.82
C ASP A 111 -10.39 1.52 -3.25
N SER A 112 -11.46 2.22 -3.61
CA SER A 112 -11.60 2.87 -4.91
C SER A 112 -11.76 4.37 -4.74
N THR A 113 -11.17 5.13 -5.65
CA THR A 113 -11.43 6.57 -5.79
C THR A 113 -11.71 6.90 -7.24
N THR A 114 -12.63 7.84 -7.47
CA THR A 114 -13.02 8.28 -8.81
C THR A 114 -12.57 9.71 -9.01
N ILE A 115 -11.91 9.96 -10.14
CA ILE A 115 -11.51 11.29 -10.55
C ILE A 115 -12.36 11.67 -11.76
N GLU A 116 -13.15 12.75 -11.60
CA GLU A 116 -14.08 13.21 -12.63
C GLU A 116 -13.36 13.48 -13.96
N GLY A 117 -13.93 12.99 -15.05
CA GLY A 117 -13.38 13.13 -16.40
C GLY A 117 -12.17 12.25 -16.72
N VAL A 118 -11.68 11.45 -15.76
CA VAL A 118 -10.58 10.49 -15.98
C VAL A 118 -11.03 9.05 -15.77
N GLY A 119 -11.63 8.74 -14.63
CA GLY A 119 -12.12 7.40 -14.30
C GLY A 119 -11.88 6.97 -12.86
N THR A 120 -12.13 5.69 -12.58
CA THR A 120 -12.07 5.08 -11.25
C THR A 120 -10.80 4.24 -11.10
N PHE A 121 -10.12 4.42 -9.98
CA PHE A 121 -8.90 3.71 -9.60
C PHE A 121 -9.16 2.90 -8.35
N THR A 122 -8.93 1.60 -8.41
CA THR A 122 -9.06 0.68 -7.26
C THR A 122 -7.70 0.10 -6.93
N LEU A 123 -7.28 0.17 -5.66
CA LEU A 123 -6.00 -0.45 -5.27
C LEU A 123 -6.14 -1.97 -5.28
N LYS A 124 -5.38 -2.64 -6.15
CA LYS A 124 -5.34 -4.11 -6.21
C LYS A 124 -4.37 -4.67 -5.18
N GLU A 125 -3.16 -4.13 -5.18
CA GLU A 125 -2.04 -4.66 -4.41
C GLU A 125 -0.95 -3.61 -4.25
N ALA A 126 -0.27 -3.61 -3.10
CA ALA A 126 0.96 -2.88 -2.89
C ALA A 126 2.08 -3.81 -2.39
N HIS A 127 3.27 -3.65 -2.95
CA HIS A 127 4.47 -4.39 -2.63
C HIS A 127 5.53 -3.47 -2.04
N SER A 128 6.21 -3.93 -1.00
CA SER A 128 7.44 -3.31 -0.49
C SER A 128 8.64 -4.18 -0.87
N ASP A 129 9.74 -3.55 -1.31
CA ASP A 129 10.98 -4.25 -1.67
C ASP A 129 11.79 -4.71 -0.44
N ILE A 130 11.54 -4.15 0.76
CA ILE A 130 12.28 -4.46 2.02
C ILE A 130 11.31 -4.64 3.20
N VAL A 131 11.75 -5.43 4.17
CA VAL A 131 11.07 -5.91 5.38
C VAL A 131 10.19 -4.85 6.10
N TRP A 132 8.91 -5.23 6.24
CA TRP A 132 7.67 -4.66 6.81
C TRP A 132 7.64 -3.81 8.12
N PHE A 133 8.75 -3.36 8.69
CA PHE A 133 8.74 -2.60 9.97
C PHE A 133 8.90 -1.07 9.84
N THR A 134 9.29 -0.57 8.66
CA THR A 134 9.41 0.88 8.36
C THR A 134 8.60 1.24 7.11
N PRO A 135 7.97 2.44 7.06
CA PRO A 135 7.45 3.04 5.84
C PRO A 135 8.49 2.92 4.73
N ASN A 136 8.27 2.02 3.79
CA ASN A 136 9.22 1.78 2.72
C ASN A 136 8.51 1.91 1.38
N PRO A 137 8.92 2.88 0.55
CA PRO A 137 8.32 3.09 -0.75
C PRO A 137 8.58 1.87 -1.63
N GLY A 138 7.52 1.34 -2.20
CA GLY A 138 7.52 0.22 -3.13
C GLY A 138 6.52 0.44 -4.26
N LYS A 139 6.08 -0.64 -4.88
CA LYS A 139 5.22 -0.60 -6.08
C LYS A 139 3.76 -0.81 -5.66
N ALA A 140 2.83 -0.10 -6.30
CA ALA A 140 1.41 -0.38 -6.16
C ALA A 140 0.80 -0.65 -7.53
N THR A 141 -0.11 -1.62 -7.58
CA THR A 141 -0.89 -1.96 -8.77
C THR A 141 -2.32 -1.46 -8.55
N PHE A 142 -2.77 -0.60 -9.45
CA PHE A 142 -4.14 -0.10 -9.49
C PHE A 142 -4.90 -0.71 -10.65
N CYS A 143 -6.18 -0.98 -10.44
CA CYS A 143 -7.12 -1.30 -11.51
C CYS A 143 -7.80 0.00 -11.92
N PHE A 144 -7.72 0.30 -13.20
CA PHE A 144 -8.25 1.53 -13.77
C PHE A 144 -9.42 1.22 -14.69
N ASP A 145 -10.54 1.88 -14.40
CA ASP A 145 -11.74 1.89 -15.22
C ASP A 145 -11.93 3.32 -15.77
N PRO A 146 -11.65 3.57 -17.06
CA PRO A 146 -11.67 4.91 -17.61
C PRO A 146 -13.10 5.46 -17.70
N ASP A 147 -13.23 6.76 -17.50
CA ASP A 147 -14.45 7.48 -17.86
C ASP A 147 -14.69 7.34 -19.37
N PRO A 148 -15.94 7.17 -19.85
CA PRO A 148 -16.23 7.08 -21.28
C PRO A 148 -15.71 8.26 -22.12
N ALA A 149 -15.57 9.44 -21.52
CA ALA A 149 -15.02 10.63 -22.18
C ALA A 149 -13.46 10.64 -22.20
N PHE A 150 -12.81 9.77 -21.43
CA PHE A 150 -11.36 9.70 -21.32
C PHE A 150 -10.76 8.79 -22.40
N THR A 151 -9.78 9.31 -23.15
CA THR A 151 -9.06 8.51 -24.15
C THR A 151 -7.83 7.86 -23.52
N VAL A 152 -7.93 6.56 -23.22
CA VAL A 152 -6.81 5.77 -22.69
C VAL A 152 -5.73 5.60 -23.76
N ARG A 153 -4.48 5.77 -23.36
CA ARG A 153 -3.35 5.41 -24.23
C ARG A 153 -3.23 3.90 -24.29
N SER A 154 -3.23 3.33 -25.50
CA SER A 154 -2.87 1.92 -25.72
C SER A 154 -1.44 1.68 -25.22
N TYR A 155 -1.28 0.89 -24.16
CA TYR A 155 0.04 0.39 -23.75
C TYR A 155 0.50 -0.67 -24.77
N PRO A 156 1.73 -0.61 -25.29
CA PRO A 156 2.38 -1.79 -25.87
C PRO A 156 2.75 -2.80 -24.78
#